data_AF-A0A6B3N7A5-F1
#
_entry.id   AF-A0A6B3N7A5-F1
#
_cell.length_a   1.000
_cell.length_b   1.000
_cell.length_c   1.000
_cell.angle_alpha   90.00
_cell.angle_beta   90.00
_cell.angle_gamma   90.00
#
_symmetry.space_group_name_H-M   'P 1'
#
loop_
_entity.id
_entity.type
_entity.pdbx_description
1 polymer ?
#
loop_
_entity_poly.entity_id
_entity_poly.type
_entity_poly.pdbx_seq_one_letter_code
_entity_poly.pdbx_strand_id
1 'polypeptide(L)' 'MTVDYDLIVIGGSTAAIYAAVKASRLKARVALVEPPDLTSCSGSQG' A
#
# COMPACT_ATOMS: atom_id res chain seq x y z
N MET A 1 16.71 12.54 3.72
CA MET A 1 17.06 11.95 2.42
C MET A 1 15.76 11.51 1.77
N THR A 2 15.43 12.01 0.60
CA THR A 2 14.21 11.65 -0.14
C THR A 2 14.48 10.38 -0.95
N VAL A 3 13.49 9.50 -1.02
CA VAL A 3 13.54 8.31 -1.88
C VAL A 3 12.66 8.58 -3.09
N ASP A 4 13.25 8.52 -4.28
CA ASP A 4 12.49 8.63 -5.52
C ASP A 4 11.79 7.30 -5.81
N TYR A 5 10.49 7.39 -6.09
CA TYR A 5 9.64 6.28 -6.47
C TYR A 5 9.14 6.51 -7.89
N ASP A 6 9.11 5.43 -8.68
CA ASP A 6 8.51 5.46 -10.02
C ASP A 6 6.98 5.38 -9.94
N LEU A 7 6.45 4.74 -8.89
CA LEU A 7 5.03 4.57 -8.65
C LEU A 7 4.72 4.51 -7.14
N ILE A 8 3.62 5.13 -6.74
CA ILE A 8 3.03 4.98 -5.41
C ILE A 8 1.61 4.44 -5.60
N VAL A 9 1.30 3.32 -4.94
CA VAL A 9 -0.03 2.69 -4.94
C VAL A 9 -0.65 2.91 -3.56
N ILE A 10 -1.87 3.41 -3.51
CA ILE A 10 -2.60 3.66 -2.25
C ILE A 10 -3.84 2.77 -2.22
N GLY A 11 -4.02 2.02 -1.11
CA GLY A 11 -5.15 1.13 -0.88
C GLY A 11 -4.74 -0.32 -0.60
N GLY A 12 -5.51 -1.03 0.21
CA GLY A 12 -5.29 -2.45 0.56
C GLY A 12 -6.07 -3.45 -0.31
N SER A 13 -6.67 -3.01 -1.42
CA SER A 13 -7.47 -3.90 -2.27
C SER A 13 -6.59 -4.88 -3.07
N THR A 14 -7.19 -5.99 -3.54
CA THR A 14 -6.52 -6.94 -4.43
C THR A 14 -5.94 -6.27 -5.68
N ALA A 15 -6.62 -5.24 -6.21
CA ALA A 15 -6.14 -4.49 -7.36
C ALA A 15 -4.88 -3.67 -7.04
N ALA A 16 -4.82 -3.05 -5.86
CA ALA A 16 -3.65 -2.29 -5.41
C ALA A 16 -2.43 -3.21 -5.21
N ILE A 17 -2.64 -4.34 -4.53
CA ILE A 17 -1.59 -5.36 -4.34
C ILE A 17 -1.09 -5.88 -5.69
N TYR A 18 -2.00 -6.22 -6.60
CA TYR A 18 -1.65 -6.68 -7.93
C TYR A 18 -0.81 -5.65 -8.70
N ALA A 19 -1.22 -4.37 -8.69
CA ALA A 19 -0.50 -3.29 -9.34
C ALA A 19 0.92 -3.12 -8.78
N ALA A 20 1.07 -3.12 -7.46
CA ALA A 20 2.36 -3.00 -6.80
C ALA A 20 3.30 -4.18 -7.14
N VAL A 21 2.79 -5.41 -7.09
CA VAL A 21 3.56 -6.61 -7.45
C VAL A 21 3.97 -6.59 -8.92
N LYS A 22 3.06 -6.18 -9.82
CA LYS A 22 3.38 -6.11 -11.25
C LYS A 22 4.44 -5.04 -11.55
N ALA A 23 4.34 -3.86 -10.93
CA ALA A 23 5.33 -2.79 -11.06
C ALA A 23 6.71 -3.22 -10.53
N SER A 24 6.75 -3.90 -9.38
CA SER A 24 8.00 -4.44 -8.83
C SER A 24 8.66 -5.46 -9.78
N ARG A 25 7.87 -6.33 -10.43
CA ARG A 25 8.39 -7.28 -11.45
C ARG A 25 8.94 -6.58 -12.70
N LEU A 26 8.49 -5.36 -12.99
CA LEU A 26 9.04 -4.49 -14.02
C LEU A 26 10.27 -3.70 -13.54
N LYS A 27 10.77 -4.00 -12.33
CA LYS A 27 11.91 -3.35 -11.66
C LYS A 27 11.66 -1.88 -11.29
N ALA A 28 10.42 -1.44 -11.20
CA ALA A 28 10.07 -0.12 -10.68
C ALA A 28 10.27 -0.06 -9.16
N ARG A 29 10.77 1.07 -8.64
CA ARG A 29 10.70 1.40 -7.22
C ARG A 29 9.27 1.81 -6.88
N VAL A 30 8.57 0.92 -6.19
CA VAL A 30 7.15 1.09 -5.85
C VAL A 30 6.95 1.07 -4.34
N ALA A 31 6.06 1.94 -3.86
CA ALA A 31 5.51 1.87 -2.51
C ALA A 31 4.03 1.48 -2.58
N LEU A 32 3.61 0.51 -1.76
CA LEU A 32 2.21 0.22 -1.49
C LEU A 32 1.87 0.78 -0.11
N VAL A 33 0.95 1.73 -0.06
CA VAL A 33 0.46 2.35 1.16
C VAL A 33 -0.94 1.85 1.44
N GLU A 34 -1.06 0.94 2.39
CA GLU A 34 -2.34 0.49 2.90
C GLU A 34 -2.84 1.48 3.95
N PRO A 35 -4.03 2.09 3.78
CA PRO A 35 -4.60 2.92 4.82
C PRO A 35 -4.90 2.07 6.05
N PRO A 36 -4.72 2.60 7.27
CA PRO A 36 -5.08 1.89 8.47
C PRO A 36 -6.55 1.47 8.40
N ASP A 37 -6.81 0.19 8.69
CA ASP A 37 -8.17 -0.31 8.82
C ASP A 37 -8.90 0.51 9.88
N LEU A 38 -9.91 1.28 9.47
CA LEU A 38 -10.77 2.07 10.37
C LEU A 38 -11.52 1.18 11.38
N THR A 39 -11.54 -0.14 11.15
CA THR A 39 -12.08 -1.16 12.05
C THR A 39 -11.12 -1.59 13.14
N SER A 40 -9.82 -1.28 13.05
CA SER A 40 -8.83 -1.63 14.09
C SER A 40 -8.98 -0.82 15.38
N CYS A 41 -9.78 0.27 15.37
CA CYS A 41 -10.13 1.06 16.55
C CYS A 41 -11.45 0.65 17.21
N SER A 42 -12.17 -0.38 16.75
CA SER A 42 -13.41 -0.84 17.40
C SER A 42 -13.16 -1.74 18.62
N GLY A 43 -11.96 -1.69 19.20
CA GLY A 43 -11.65 -2.29 20.49
C GLY A 43 -12.53 -1.68 21.59
N SER A 44 -13.66 -2.33 21.86
CA SER A 44 -14.18 -2.66 23.18
C SER A 44 -13.51 -1.88 24.33
N GLN A 45 -13.93 -0.63 24.58
CA GLN A 45 -13.83 -0.05 25.91
C GLN A 45 -15.09 -0.49 26.67
N GLY A 46 -14.96 -1.60 27.38
CA GLY A 46 -15.93 -2.14 28.32
C GLY A 46 -15.21 -2.53 29.61
#